data_AF-A0A3D1B6C0-F1
#
_entry.id   AF-A0A3D1B6C0-F1
#
_cell.length_a   1.000
_cell.length_b   1.000
_cell.length_c   1.000
_cell.angle_alpha   90.00
_cell.angle_beta   90.00
_cell.angle_gamma   90.00
#
_symmetry.space_group_name_H-M   'P 1'
#
loop_
_entity.id
_entity.type
_entity.pdbx_description
1 polymer ?
#
loop_
_entity_poly.entity_id
_entity_poly.type
_entity_poly.pdbx_seq_one_letter_code
_entity_poly.pdbx_strand_id
1 'polypeptide(L)'
;GSHLPEPVEQAVLGETGREMLSIQCDNFLLLMKMTEQSDAICLAPRDVVQEALDEGRLIKLDPLSDRLSHHSAYGLVNRRGHQLSPAGDALRAEILRGW
;
A
#
# COMPACT_ATOMS: atom_id res chain seq x y z
N GLY A 1 13.53 -7.83 1.24
CA GLY A 1 12.48 -7.24 0.40
C GLY A 1 11.17 -7.42 1.11
N SER A 2 10.24 -6.47 1.00
CA SER A 2 8.89 -6.72 1.49
C SER A 2 8.21 -7.71 0.56
N HIS A 3 7.98 -8.92 1.05
CA HIS A 3 7.05 -9.84 0.41
C HIS A 3 5.62 -9.33 0.62
N LEU A 4 4.70 -9.73 -0.25
CA LEU A 4 3.29 -9.50 0.02
C LEU A 4 2.95 -10.22 1.34
N PRO A 5 2.12 -9.63 2.22
CA PRO A 5 1.65 -10.35 3.38
C PRO A 5 0.95 -11.65 2.94
N GLU A 6 1.24 -12.77 3.60
CA GLU A 6 0.68 -14.09 3.28
C GLU A 6 -0.85 -14.06 3.03
N PRO A 7 -1.68 -13.35 3.82
CA PRO A 7 -3.12 -13.28 3.55
C PRO A 7 -3.47 -12.68 2.18
N VAL A 8 -2.65 -11.74 1.69
CA VAL A 8 -2.82 -11.10 0.39
C VAL A 8 -2.37 -12.04 -0.72
N GLU A 9 -1.25 -12.74 -0.54
CA GLU A 9 -0.76 -13.73 -1.51
C GLU A 9 -1.80 -14.84 -1.73
N GLN A 10 -2.40 -15.35 -0.64
CA GLN A 10 -3.43 -16.38 -0.70
C GLN A 10 -4.72 -15.90 -1.38
N ALA A 11 -5.18 -14.68 -1.08
CA ALA A 11 -6.36 -14.10 -1.70
C ALA A 11 -6.16 -13.92 -3.22
N VAL A 12 -4.99 -13.45 -3.61
CA VAL A 12 -4.63 -13.27 -5.02
C VAL A 12 -4.58 -14.59 -5.77
N LEU A 13 -3.95 -15.61 -5.19
CA LEU A 13 -3.91 -16.95 -5.79
C LEU A 13 -5.34 -17.51 -5.95
N GLY A 14 -6.19 -17.33 -4.94
CA GLY A 14 -7.59 -17.77 -4.97
C GLY A 14 -8.43 -17.09 -6.05
N GLU A 15 -8.26 -15.78 -6.24
CA GLU A 15 -9.07 -15.00 -7.20
C GLU A 15 -8.55 -15.05 -8.64
N THR A 16 -7.23 -15.17 -8.83
CA THR A 16 -6.60 -15.11 -10.16
C THR A 16 -6.19 -16.49 -10.70
N GLY A 17 -6.13 -17.51 -9.85
CA GLY A 17 -5.60 -18.83 -10.19
C GLY A 17 -4.10 -18.83 -10.52
N ARG A 18 -3.40 -17.74 -10.17
CA ARG A 18 -1.98 -17.53 -10.41
C ARG A 18 -1.32 -16.95 -9.17
N GLU A 19 -0.10 -17.36 -8.88
CA GLU A 19 0.76 -16.57 -8.00
C GLU A 19 1.08 -15.23 -8.72
N MET A 20 0.74 -14.08 -8.14
CA MET A 20 1.17 -12.75 -8.61
C MET A 20 2.66 -12.57 -8.24
N LEU A 21 3.58 -11.98 -9.01
CA LEU A 21 3.67 -11.24 -10.27
C LEU A 21 5.11 -11.45 -10.79
N SER A 22 5.37 -11.18 -12.08
CA SER A 22 6.74 -11.15 -12.64
C SER A 22 7.69 -10.19 -11.92
N ILE A 23 7.17 -9.23 -11.13
CA ILE A 23 7.92 -8.16 -10.49
C ILE A 23 7.38 -7.91 -9.08
N GLN A 24 8.25 -8.05 -8.08
CA GLN A 24 8.01 -7.63 -6.70
C GLN A 24 8.81 -6.36 -6.41
N CYS A 25 8.16 -5.32 -5.93
CA CYS A 25 8.77 -4.03 -5.66
C CYS A 25 8.14 -3.42 -4.40
N ASP A 26 8.98 -2.88 -3.52
CA ASP A 26 8.58 -2.17 -2.30
C ASP A 26 8.53 -0.65 -2.49
N ASN A 27 8.87 -0.17 -3.69
CA ASN A 27 8.78 1.23 -4.08
C ASN A 27 7.52 1.48 -4.90
N PHE A 28 6.50 2.01 -4.24
CA PHE A 28 5.22 2.29 -4.88
C PHE A 28 5.31 3.33 -6.00
N LEU A 29 6.22 4.31 -5.93
CA LEU A 29 6.40 5.27 -7.02
C LEU A 29 6.90 4.59 -8.29
N LEU A 30 7.76 3.58 -8.16
CA LEU A 30 8.21 2.78 -9.29
C LEU A 30 7.07 1.92 -9.83
N LEU A 31 6.32 1.23 -8.96
CA LEU A 31 5.14 0.45 -9.35
C LEU A 31 4.15 1.30 -10.15
N MET A 32 3.83 2.50 -9.67
CA MET A 32 2.96 3.46 -10.34
C MET A 32 3.44 3.79 -11.75
N LYS A 33 4.71 4.18 -11.91
CA LYS A 33 5.27 4.50 -13.23
C LYS A 33 5.26 3.30 -14.18
N MET A 34 5.52 2.10 -13.66
CA MET A 34 5.48 0.88 -14.47
C MET A 34 4.07 0.58 -14.95
N THR A 35 3.07 0.70 -14.08
CA THR A 35 1.66 0.54 -14.42
C THR A 35 1.18 1.60 -15.40
N GLU A 36 1.59 2.86 -15.26
CA GLU A 36 1.22 3.94 -16.19
C GLU A 36 1.82 3.76 -17.59
N GLN A 37 2.98 3.09 -17.72
CA GLN A 37 3.74 2.99 -18.97
C GLN A 37 3.70 1.60 -19.62
N SER A 38 2.87 0.68 -19.11
CA SER A 38 2.76 -0.68 -19.64
C SER A 38 1.37 -1.26 -19.45
N ASP A 39 1.11 -2.46 -19.98
CA ASP A 39 -0.13 -3.21 -19.74
C ASP A 39 -0.10 -3.99 -18.39
N ALA A 40 0.69 -3.52 -17.42
CA ALA A 40 0.83 -4.17 -16.12
C ALA A 40 -0.34 -3.82 -15.19
N ILE A 41 -0.79 -4.81 -14.42
CA ILE A 41 -1.73 -4.61 -13.31
C ILE A 41 -0.93 -4.62 -12.01
N CYS A 42 -1.09 -3.60 -11.18
CA CYS A 42 -0.47 -3.55 -9.86
C CYS A 42 -1.50 -3.71 -8.74
N LEU A 43 -1.05 -4.26 -7.61
CA LEU A 43 -1.75 -4.18 -6.33
C LEU A 43 -0.98 -3.20 -5.43
N ALA A 44 -1.64 -2.17 -4.93
CA ALA A 44 -1.05 -1.15 -4.08
C ALA A 44 -2.05 -0.65 -3.03
N PRO A 45 -1.60 -0.16 -1.86
CA PRO A 45 -2.46 0.49 -0.88
C PRO A 45 -3.17 1.71 -1.49
N ARG A 46 -4.46 1.88 -1.18
CA ARG A 46 -5.31 2.91 -1.78
C ARG A 46 -4.79 4.33 -1.55
N ASP A 47 -4.31 4.60 -0.35
CA ASP A 47 -3.74 5.88 0.07
C ASP A 47 -2.50 6.28 -0.73
N VAL A 48 -1.74 5.30 -1.25
CA VAL A 48 -0.56 5.57 -2.08
C VAL A 48 -0.93 5.94 -3.52
N VAL A 49 -2.06 5.43 -4.02
CA VAL A 49 -2.50 5.62 -5.41
C VAL A 49 -3.65 6.61 -5.54
N GLN A 50 -4.12 7.18 -4.43
CA GLN A 50 -5.32 8.02 -4.38
C GLN A 50 -5.25 9.21 -5.34
N GLU A 51 -4.14 9.94 -5.34
CA GLU A 51 -3.92 11.08 -6.24
C GLU A 51 -4.02 10.67 -7.72
N ALA A 52 -3.38 9.56 -8.10
CA ALA A 52 -3.42 9.09 -9.48
C ALA A 52 -4.80 8.57 -9.91
N LEU A 53 -5.60 8.04 -8.96
CA LEU A 53 -7.00 7.70 -9.20
C LEU A 53 -7.86 8.96 -9.39
N ASP A 54 -7.66 9.97 -8.54
CA ASP A 54 -8.39 11.24 -8.61
C ASP A 54 -8.08 12.02 -9.90
N GLU A 55 -6.84 11.92 -10.37
CA GLU A 55 -6.37 12.51 -11.63
C GLU A 55 -6.74 11.67 -12.87
N GLY A 56 -7.30 10.48 -12.69
CA GLY A 56 -7.64 9.57 -13.79
C GLY A 56 -6.45 8.96 -14.52
N ARG A 57 -5.24 9.04 -13.93
CA ARG A 57 -4.04 8.34 -14.44
C ARG A 57 -4.10 6.84 -14.21
N LEU A 58 -4.82 6.43 -13.16
CA LEU A 58 -5.15 5.04 -12.89
C LEU A 58 -6.64 4.81 -12.85
N ILE A 59 -7.03 3.56 -13.09
CA ILE A 59 -8.38 3.07 -12.91
C ILE A 59 -8.37 1.84 -11.99
N LYS A 60 -9.36 1.76 -11.10
CA LYS A 60 -9.61 0.58 -10.26
C LYS A 60 -10.19 -0.54 -11.12
N LEU A 61 -9.70 -1.76 -10.96
CA LEU A 61 -10.22 -2.94 -11.68
C LEU A 61 -11.28 -3.65 -10.85
N ASP A 62 -12.53 -3.25 -11.00
CA ASP A 62 -13.67 -3.92 -10.37
C ASP A 62 -14.13 -5.13 -11.21
N PRO A 63 -14.52 -6.26 -10.58
CA PRO A 63 -14.71 -6.48 -9.15
C PRO A 63 -13.46 -7.03 -8.42
N LEU A 64 -12.33 -7.19 -9.11
CA LEU A 64 -11.13 -7.83 -8.53
C LEU A 64 -10.63 -7.08 -7.29
N SER A 65 -10.66 -5.75 -7.34
CA SER A 65 -10.30 -4.90 -6.21
C SER A 65 -11.20 -5.06 -4.98
N ASP A 66 -12.48 -5.41 -5.16
CA ASP A 66 -13.40 -5.62 -4.02
C ASP A 66 -13.12 -6.95 -3.32
N ARG A 67 -12.69 -7.96 -4.08
CA ARG A 67 -12.37 -9.30 -3.55
C ARG A 67 -11.00 -9.38 -2.89
N LEU A 68 -10.07 -8.52 -3.33
CA LEU A 68 -8.72 -8.40 -2.77
C LEU A 68 -8.60 -7.25 -1.76
N SER A 69 -9.73 -6.82 -1.18
CA SER A 69 -9.75 -5.72 -0.21
C SER A 69 -9.11 -6.15 1.12
N HIS A 70 -7.86 -5.77 1.33
CA HIS A 70 -7.14 -5.91 2.59
C HIS A 70 -6.89 -4.55 3.24
N HIS A 71 -6.84 -4.53 4.57
CA HIS A 71 -6.60 -3.31 5.33
C HIS A 71 -5.12 -3.14 5.67
N SER A 72 -4.57 -1.96 5.38
CA SER A 72 -3.27 -1.53 5.89
C SER A 72 -3.41 -1.06 7.34
N ALA A 73 -2.59 -1.61 8.24
CA ALA A 73 -2.46 -1.13 9.61
C ALA A 73 -1.19 -0.28 9.74
N TYR A 74 -1.35 1.02 9.91
CA TYR A 74 -0.25 1.95 10.16
C TYR A 74 -0.04 2.14 11.66
N GLY A 75 1.22 2.34 12.06
CA GLY A 75 1.56 2.52 13.46
C GLY A 75 2.76 3.44 13.64
N LEU A 76 2.75 4.18 14.76
CA LEU A 76 3.91 4.94 15.21
C LEU A 76 4.84 4.04 15.99
N VAL A 77 6.08 3.91 15.51
CA VAL A 77 7.10 3.07 16.14
C VAL A 77 8.09 3.95 16.90
N ASN A 78 8.31 3.63 18.17
CA ASN A 78 9.37 4.24 18.98
C ASN A 78 10.21 3.15 19.66
N ARG A 79 11.50 3.43 19.85
CA ARG A 79 12.41 2.53 20.55
C ARG A 79 12.09 2.51 22.04
N ARG A 80 11.85 1.32 22.59
CA ARG A 80 11.64 1.13 24.04
C ARG A 80 12.82 1.72 24.82
N GLY A 81 12.52 2.52 25.84
CA GLY A 81 13.51 3.19 26.68
C GLY A 81 14.00 4.55 26.16
N HIS A 82 13.56 4.99 24.98
CA HIS A 82 13.82 6.33 24.47
C HIS A 82 12.56 7.17 24.57
N GLN A 83 12.61 8.23 25.39
CA GLN A 83 11.56 9.23 25.39
C GLN A 83 11.65 10.06 24.13
N LEU A 84 10.49 10.44 23.58
CA LEU A 84 10.44 11.39 22.49
C LEU A 84 10.93 12.75 23.01
N SER A 85 11.61 13.50 22.14
CA SER A 85 11.87 14.90 22.43
C SER A 85 10.54 15.67 22.48
N PRO A 86 10.49 16.88 23.06
CA PRO A 86 9.27 17.70 23.04
C PRO A 86 8.71 17.92 21.62
N ALA A 87 9.59 18.09 20.63
CA ALA A 87 9.19 18.19 19.22
C ALA A 87 8.64 16.86 18.67
N GLY A 88 9.23 15.72 19.07
CA GLY A 88 8.76 14.40 18.67
C GLY A 88 7.39 14.06 19.25
N ASP A 89 7.12 14.42 20.50
CA ASP A 89 5.80 14.26 21.11
C ASP A 89 4.75 15.19 20.47
N ALA A 90 5.12 16.43 20.16
CA ALA A 90 4.24 17.35 19.44
C ALA A 90 3.88 16.80 18.05
N LEU A 91 4.85 16.30 17.29
CA LEU A 91 4.60 15.67 15.99
C LEU A 91 3.71 14.43 16.11
N ARG A 92 3.97 13.56 17.10
CA ARG A 92 3.13 12.40 17.38
C ARG A 92 1.69 12.81 17.68
N ALA A 93 1.48 13.88 18.45
CA ALA A 93 0.15 14.38 18.77
C ALA A 93 -0.57 14.91 17.51
N GLU A 94 0.12 15.63 16.63
CA GLU A 94 -0.46 16.11 15.37
C GLU A 94 -0.80 14.96 14.41
N ILE A 95 0.08 13.95 14.30
CA ILE A 95 -0.22 12.76 13.50
C ILE A 95 -1.48 12.08 14.03
N LEU A 96 -1.61 11.87 15.34
CA LEU A 96 -2.77 11.19 15.92
C LEU A 96 -4.07 12.01 15.89
N ARG A 97 -4.00 13.32 15.66
CA ARG A 97 -5.18 14.20 15.55
C ARG A 97 -5.81 14.14 14.16
N GLY A 98 -5.02 13.86 13.12
CA GLY A 98 -5.47 13.80 11.72
C GLY A 98 -6.08 12.47 11.29
N TRP A 99 -6.26 11.54 12.22
CA TRP A 99 -6.79 10.18 11.99
C TRP A 99 -8.16 10.01 12.64
#